data_AF-A0A2S1LPD4-F1
#
_entry.id   AF-A0A2S1LPD4-F1
#
_cell.length_a   1.000
_cell.length_b   1.000
_cell.length_c   1.000
_cell.angle_alpha   90.00
_cell.angle_beta   90.00
_cell.angle_gamma   90.00
#
_symmetry.space_group_name_H-M   'P 1'
#
loop_
_entity.id
_entity.type
_entity.pdbx_description
1 polymer ?
#
loop_
_entity_poly.entity_id
_entity_poly.type
_entity_poly.pdbx_seq_one_letter_code
_entity_poly.pdbx_strand_id
1 'polypeptide(L)'
;MGIPFNSVKGTTNELLKQQRIYNGKSGSSCPKKYLALNKEFSGKAVCTASRKYQEQKLLELNSHKHSMSAADYEAKHQQITVKSCLCVGLSNTALLEHNLPLKGEQQGIVVCPGPNIAYFSKEVSLSAMVAHIYGNDNILERKDRPHVFINELKMYVDYFRNEISAYTSATTAMVLKKNEKFRQNLLEGIRYYSELFAEKEAGLVDREINLSLLETYRNEIEIELQSPVGFA
;
A
#
# COMPACT_ATOMS: atom_id res chain seq x y z
N MET A 1 9.85 2.68 4.96
CA MET A 1 9.37 1.31 4.71
C MET A 1 9.46 0.92 3.25
N GLY A 2 9.34 1.84 2.28
CA GLY A 2 9.55 1.50 0.87
C GLY A 2 8.53 0.51 0.29
N ILE A 3 7.43 0.28 1.03
CA ILE A 3 6.33 -0.61 0.70
C ILE A 3 5.06 0.24 0.75
N PRO A 4 4.13 0.10 -0.20
CA PRO A 4 2.84 0.80 -0.17
C PRO A 4 2.00 0.36 1.04
N PHE A 5 1.22 1.28 1.59
CA PHE A 5 0.24 1.00 2.64
C PHE A 5 -1.09 1.63 2.26
N ASN A 6 -2.15 0.83 2.35
CA ASN A 6 -3.51 1.34 2.17
C ASN A 6 -3.95 2.10 3.41
N SER A 7 -4.72 3.16 3.20
CA SER A 7 -5.42 3.86 4.27
C SER A 7 -6.84 4.13 3.79
N VAL A 8 -7.82 3.99 4.69
CA VAL A 8 -9.17 4.49 4.45
C VAL A 8 -9.09 6.01 4.20
N LYS A 9 -9.85 6.48 3.21
CA LYS A 9 -9.99 7.91 2.90
C LYS A 9 -10.91 8.58 3.91
N GLY A 10 -10.68 9.85 4.21
CA GLY A 10 -11.50 10.63 5.14
C GLY A 10 -11.22 10.32 6.62
N THR A 11 -10.10 9.66 6.92
CA THR A 11 -9.69 9.45 8.32
C THR A 11 -9.33 10.77 9.00
N THR A 12 -9.49 10.85 10.32
CA THR A 12 -9.14 12.08 11.07
C THR A 12 -7.66 12.45 10.91
N ASN A 13 -6.77 11.47 10.73
CA ASN A 13 -5.36 11.76 10.47
C ASN A 13 -5.13 12.33 9.07
N GLU A 14 -5.93 11.95 8.08
CA GLU A 14 -5.85 12.53 6.75
C GLU A 14 -6.20 14.02 6.78
N LEU A 15 -7.26 14.42 7.48
CA LEU A 15 -7.64 15.82 7.65
C LEU A 15 -6.50 16.64 8.30
N LEU A 16 -5.96 16.16 9.41
CA LEU A 16 -4.84 16.81 10.11
C LEU A 16 -3.56 16.86 9.26
N LYS A 17 -3.31 15.82 8.46
CA LYS A 17 -2.20 15.80 7.49
C LYS A 17 -2.39 16.88 6.43
N GLN A 18 -3.57 17.01 5.83
CA GLN A 18 -3.85 18.02 4.81
C GLN A 18 -3.72 19.44 5.38
N GLN A 19 -4.22 19.69 6.60
CA GLN A 19 -4.02 20.97 7.30
C GLN A 19 -2.53 21.30 7.51
N ARG A 20 -1.72 20.31 7.89
CA ARG A 20 -0.27 20.48 8.01
C ARG A 20 0.40 20.81 6.68
N ILE A 21 0.00 20.14 5.60
CA ILE A 21 0.51 20.42 4.25
C ILE A 21 0.16 21.85 3.84
N TYR A 22 -1.09 22.26 4.01
CA TYR A 22 -1.56 23.63 3.72
C TYR A 22 -0.78 24.70 4.50
N ASN A 23 -0.46 24.42 5.76
CA ASN A 23 0.31 25.32 6.62
C ASN A 23 1.83 25.27 6.40
N GLY A 24 2.32 24.57 5.37
CA GLY A 24 3.76 24.44 5.08
C GLY A 24 4.53 23.61 6.13
N LYS A 25 3.85 22.80 6.94
CA LYS A 25 4.43 21.97 8.01
C LYS A 25 4.22 20.47 7.74
N SER A 26 4.49 20.05 6.51
CA SER A 26 4.29 18.67 6.05
C SER A 26 5.03 17.64 6.93
N GLY A 27 4.49 16.43 7.00
CA GLY A 27 5.00 15.36 7.86
C GLY A 27 4.67 15.49 9.35
N SER A 28 5.01 14.45 10.11
CA SER A 28 4.79 14.38 11.56
C SER A 28 6.07 14.65 12.35
N SER A 29 5.94 15.10 13.60
CA SER A 29 7.08 15.21 14.54
C SER A 29 7.81 13.88 14.83
N CYS A 30 7.21 12.73 14.48
CA CYS A 30 7.78 11.38 14.57
C CYS A 30 8.42 11.03 15.94
N PRO A 31 7.67 11.12 17.06
CA PRO A 31 8.23 10.87 18.39
C PRO A 31 8.65 9.41 18.62
N LYS A 32 7.94 8.45 18.01
CA LYS A 32 8.14 7.01 18.23
C LYS A 32 9.28 6.38 17.42
N LYS A 33 9.55 6.88 16.22
CA LYS A 33 10.63 6.43 15.32
C LYS A 33 10.66 4.92 14.98
N TYR A 34 9.62 4.14 15.25
CA TYR A 34 9.60 2.70 14.92
C TYR A 34 9.80 2.40 13.43
N LEU A 35 9.44 3.34 12.55
CA LEU A 35 9.58 3.22 11.09
C LEU A 35 10.70 4.11 10.51
N ALA A 36 11.63 4.57 11.35
CA ALA A 36 12.79 5.33 10.92
C ALA A 36 13.85 4.40 10.32
N LEU A 37 13.67 4.04 9.05
CA LEU A 37 14.49 3.05 8.34
C LEU A 37 15.26 3.64 7.14
N ASN A 38 14.88 4.83 6.67
CA ASN A 38 15.50 5.46 5.50
C ASN A 38 16.75 6.25 5.92
N LYS A 39 17.87 6.09 5.21
CA LYS A 39 19.17 6.74 5.53
C LYS A 39 19.63 7.73 4.45
N GLU A 40 18.71 8.21 3.60
CA GLU A 40 19.00 9.04 2.42
C GLU A 40 19.74 10.35 2.77
N PHE A 41 19.30 11.07 3.81
CA PHE A 41 19.82 12.42 4.13
C PHE A 41 20.77 12.52 5.30
N SER A 42 20.70 11.57 6.22
CA SER A 42 21.59 11.55 7.37
C SER A 42 21.94 10.10 7.63
N GLY A 43 23.21 9.77 7.88
CA GLY A 43 23.62 8.40 8.23
C GLY A 43 22.81 7.78 9.39
N LYS A 44 22.08 8.61 10.15
CA LYS A 44 21.00 8.22 11.06
C LYS A 44 19.68 8.00 10.32
N ALA A 45 19.08 6.84 10.52
CA ALA A 45 17.81 6.51 9.89
C ALA A 45 16.67 7.46 10.32
N VAL A 46 15.86 7.88 9.35
CA VAL A 46 14.72 8.78 9.48
C VAL A 46 13.47 8.15 8.87
N CYS A 47 12.30 8.58 9.36
CA CYS A 47 11.02 8.12 8.83
C CYS A 47 10.62 9.01 7.64
N THR A 48 10.18 8.42 6.54
CA THR A 48 9.74 9.15 5.34
C THR A 48 8.44 9.95 5.56
N ALA A 49 7.68 9.63 6.61
CA ALA A 49 6.51 10.40 7.05
C ALA A 49 6.85 11.45 8.13
N SER A 50 8.14 11.64 8.45
CA SER A 50 8.57 12.67 9.39
C SER A 50 8.67 14.02 8.70
N ARG A 51 8.42 15.09 9.46
CA ARG A 51 8.61 16.48 9.03
C ARG A 51 10.01 16.70 8.50
N LYS A 52 11.03 16.26 9.25
CA LYS A 52 12.44 16.37 8.86
C LYS A 52 12.71 15.82 7.45
N TYR A 53 12.20 14.63 7.14
CA TYR A 53 12.41 14.02 5.82
C TYR A 53 11.65 14.78 4.72
N GLN A 54 10.37 15.11 4.96
CA GLN A 54 9.55 15.77 3.95
C GLN A 54 10.03 17.20 3.66
N GLU A 55 10.44 17.97 4.67
CA GLU A 55 11.04 19.29 4.48
C GLU A 55 12.31 19.21 3.61
N GLN A 56 13.20 18.25 3.88
CA GLN A 56 14.41 18.06 3.08
C GLN A 56 14.09 17.69 1.62
N LYS A 57 13.15 16.75 1.38
CA LYS A 57 12.70 16.42 0.01
C LYS A 57 12.02 17.57 -0.70
N LEU A 58 11.25 18.39 0.01
CA LEU A 58 10.59 19.56 -0.58
C LEU A 58 11.58 20.66 -0.93
N LEU A 59 12.63 20.85 -0.14
CA LEU A 59 13.74 21.76 -0.48
C LEU A 59 14.45 21.32 -1.77
N GLU A 60 14.78 20.03 -1.88
CA GLU A 60 15.36 19.44 -3.09
C GLU A 60 14.41 19.58 -4.30
N LEU A 61 13.12 19.32 -4.12
CA LEU A 61 12.13 19.51 -5.19
C LEU A 61 12.05 20.98 -5.64
N ASN A 62 12.09 21.91 -4.70
CA ASN A 62 12.04 23.34 -4.98
C ASN A 62 13.26 23.85 -5.74
N SER A 63 14.47 23.31 -5.50
CA SER A 63 15.66 23.70 -6.28
C SER A 63 15.58 23.32 -7.76
N HIS A 64 14.71 22.36 -8.11
CA HIS A 64 14.49 21.94 -9.49
C HIS A 64 13.20 22.51 -10.10
N LYS A 65 12.45 23.37 -9.38
CA LYS A 65 11.12 23.85 -9.80
C LYS A 65 11.14 24.52 -11.17
N HIS A 66 12.20 25.24 -11.51
CA HIS A 66 12.33 25.96 -12.79
C HIS A 66 12.61 25.04 -14.00
N SER A 67 13.04 23.80 -13.76
CA SER A 67 13.37 22.83 -14.81
C SER A 67 12.30 21.74 -14.98
N MET A 68 11.08 21.96 -14.47
CA MET A 68 9.99 20.98 -14.54
C MET A 68 8.65 21.64 -14.85
N SER A 69 7.73 20.84 -15.40
CA SER A 69 6.35 21.29 -15.60
C SER A 69 5.62 21.43 -14.26
N ALA A 70 4.55 22.22 -14.24
CA ALA A 70 3.69 22.35 -13.06
C ALA A 70 3.06 21.01 -12.65
N ALA A 71 2.70 20.18 -13.64
CA ALA A 71 2.13 18.86 -13.40
C ALA A 71 3.13 17.91 -12.74
N ASP A 72 4.38 17.89 -13.22
CA ASP A 72 5.45 17.05 -12.63
C ASP A 72 5.81 17.50 -11.22
N TYR A 73 5.84 18.81 -10.99
CA TYR A 73 6.07 19.38 -9.67
C TYR A 73 4.99 18.93 -8.69
N GLU A 74 3.72 19.06 -9.05
CA GLU A 74 2.61 18.66 -8.19
C GLU A 74 2.61 17.15 -7.92
N ALA A 75 2.86 16.33 -8.93
CA ALA A 75 2.97 14.88 -8.76
C ALA A 75 4.08 14.50 -7.77
N LYS A 76 5.27 15.11 -7.89
CA LYS A 76 6.40 14.88 -6.96
C LYS A 76 6.10 15.42 -5.56
N HIS A 77 5.49 16.60 -5.47
CA HIS A 77 5.06 17.18 -4.20
C HIS A 77 4.08 16.26 -3.46
N GLN A 78 3.09 15.73 -4.18
CA GLN A 78 2.13 14.77 -3.64
C GLN A 78 2.81 13.46 -3.20
N GLN A 79 3.75 12.91 -3.98
CA GLN A 79 4.50 11.71 -3.60
C GLN A 79 5.26 11.86 -2.28
N ILE A 80 5.80 13.05 -2.01
CA ILE A 80 6.48 13.37 -0.74
C ILE A 80 5.46 13.49 0.41
N THR A 81 4.37 14.23 0.19
CA THR A 81 3.45 14.66 1.25
C THR A 81 2.32 13.68 1.56
N VAL A 82 2.03 12.72 0.67
CA VAL A 82 0.98 11.70 0.88
C VAL A 82 1.25 10.81 2.10
N LYS A 83 2.52 10.70 2.52
CA LYS A 83 2.98 9.79 3.58
C LYS A 83 2.43 10.20 4.95
N SER A 84 1.81 9.23 5.65
CA SER A 84 1.18 9.43 6.96
C SER A 84 1.94 8.70 8.08
N CYS A 85 1.84 9.19 9.32
CA CYS A 85 2.50 8.57 10.47
C CYS A 85 1.74 7.33 10.96
N LEU A 86 2.19 6.13 10.57
CA LEU A 86 1.56 4.87 10.98
C LEU A 86 1.78 4.54 12.47
N CYS A 87 2.93 4.91 13.03
CA CYS A 87 3.28 4.57 14.43
C CYS A 87 2.26 5.11 15.43
N VAL A 88 1.76 6.32 15.17
CA VAL A 88 0.79 7.02 16.02
C VAL A 88 -0.62 6.80 15.47
N GLY A 89 -0.80 6.94 14.16
CA GLY A 89 -2.12 6.80 13.53
C GLY A 89 -2.82 5.48 13.82
N LEU A 90 -2.09 4.35 13.79
CA LEU A 90 -2.67 3.02 14.04
C LEU A 90 -2.90 2.73 15.52
N SER A 91 -2.14 3.36 16.43
CA SER A 91 -2.27 3.13 17.87
C SER A 91 -3.30 4.05 18.53
N ASN A 92 -3.57 5.21 17.93
CA ASN A 92 -4.47 6.22 18.49
C ASN A 92 -5.89 5.72 18.72
N THR A 93 -6.40 4.77 17.93
CA THR A 93 -7.74 4.22 18.12
C THR A 93 -7.91 3.64 19.53
N ALA A 94 -6.99 2.79 19.96
CA ALA A 94 -7.05 2.17 21.28
C ALA A 94 -6.85 3.20 22.41
N LEU A 95 -5.99 4.19 22.21
CA LEU A 95 -5.76 5.23 23.22
C LEU A 95 -7.01 6.09 23.42
N LEU A 96 -7.67 6.49 22.33
CA LEU A 96 -8.88 7.32 22.37
C LEU A 96 -10.06 6.57 22.97
N GLU A 97 -10.27 5.31 22.57
CA GLU A 97 -11.33 4.45 23.10
C GLU A 97 -11.23 4.27 24.63
N HIS A 98 -10.01 4.18 25.15
CA HIS A 98 -9.74 4.03 26.58
C HIS A 98 -9.48 5.35 27.32
N ASN A 99 -9.75 6.51 26.70
CA ASN A 99 -9.52 7.84 27.27
C ASN A 99 -8.07 8.06 27.78
N LEU A 100 -7.10 7.44 27.12
CA LEU A 100 -5.68 7.57 27.44
C LEU A 100 -5.09 8.81 26.74
N PRO A 101 -4.18 9.55 27.40
CA PRO A 101 -3.63 10.78 26.85
C PRO A 101 -2.76 10.50 25.61
N LEU A 102 -3.05 11.22 24.52
CA LEU A 102 -2.18 11.25 23.35
C LEU A 102 -0.94 12.10 23.67
N LYS A 103 0.26 11.55 23.43
CA LYS A 103 1.53 12.26 23.65
C LYS A 103 2.06 12.85 22.34
N GLY A 104 2.48 14.11 22.40
CA GLY A 104 3.15 14.80 21.30
C GLY A 104 2.20 15.64 20.44
N GLU A 105 2.57 15.85 19.19
CA GLU A 105 1.77 16.60 18.22
C GLU A 105 0.42 15.91 17.97
N GLN A 106 -0.63 16.70 17.76
CA GLN A 106 -1.96 16.20 17.41
C GLN A 106 -1.89 15.35 16.12
N GLN A 107 -2.23 14.07 16.26
CA GLN A 107 -2.33 13.10 15.17
C GLN A 107 -3.70 12.43 15.28
N GLY A 108 -4.30 12.10 14.14
CA GLY A 108 -5.60 11.44 14.11
C GLY A 108 -5.46 9.93 14.09
N ILE A 109 -6.52 9.24 13.72
CA ILE A 109 -6.55 7.80 13.50
C ILE A 109 -6.20 7.50 12.04
N VAL A 110 -5.43 6.44 11.81
CA VAL A 110 -5.22 5.83 10.49
C VAL A 110 -5.78 4.42 10.55
N VAL A 111 -6.51 4.01 9.52
CA VAL A 111 -7.04 2.64 9.40
C VAL A 111 -6.46 2.04 8.13
N CYS A 112 -5.77 0.89 8.27
CA CYS A 112 -5.12 0.18 7.18
C CYS A 112 -5.82 -1.15 6.90
N PRO A 113 -6.97 -1.16 6.20
CA PRO A 113 -7.65 -2.40 5.89
C PRO A 113 -7.01 -3.09 4.68
N GLY A 114 -7.18 -4.41 4.62
CA GLY A 114 -7.00 -5.16 3.37
C GLY A 114 -8.11 -4.86 2.36
N PRO A 115 -7.93 -5.23 1.08
CA PRO A 115 -8.89 -4.95 0.00
C PRO A 115 -10.23 -5.65 0.22
N ASN A 116 -10.25 -6.73 1.00
CA ASN A 116 -11.43 -7.51 1.32
C ASN A 116 -12.47 -6.75 2.19
N ILE A 117 -12.10 -5.62 2.81
CA ILE A 117 -13.06 -4.81 3.58
C ILE A 117 -14.23 -4.30 2.71
N ALA A 118 -13.99 -4.10 1.40
CA ALA A 118 -14.97 -3.56 0.47
C ALA A 118 -16.21 -4.45 0.23
N TYR A 119 -16.19 -5.68 0.76
CA TYR A 119 -17.26 -6.66 0.60
C TYR A 119 -18.15 -6.79 1.84
N PHE A 120 -17.77 -6.20 2.97
CA PHE A 120 -18.59 -6.18 4.18
C PHE A 120 -19.51 -4.95 4.17
N SER A 121 -20.80 -5.17 4.42
CA SER A 121 -21.86 -4.15 4.35
C SER A 121 -22.54 -3.85 5.68
N LYS A 122 -22.21 -4.59 6.75
CA LYS A 122 -22.90 -4.53 8.03
C LYS A 122 -21.98 -4.74 9.22
N GLU A 123 -22.45 -4.25 10.36
CA GLU A 123 -21.86 -4.55 11.65
C GLU A 123 -22.20 -5.98 12.07
N VAL A 124 -21.24 -6.69 12.66
CA VAL A 124 -21.41 -8.07 13.14
C VAL A 124 -20.73 -8.22 14.49
N SER A 125 -21.19 -9.20 15.27
CA SER A 125 -20.48 -9.58 16.49
C SER A 125 -19.14 -10.22 16.16
N LEU A 126 -18.21 -10.21 17.13
CA LEU A 126 -16.95 -10.92 17.03
C LEU A 126 -17.17 -12.42 16.77
N SER A 127 -18.17 -13.03 17.43
CA SER A 127 -18.50 -14.45 17.25
C SER A 127 -18.89 -14.78 15.80
N ALA A 128 -19.72 -13.94 15.17
CA ALA A 128 -20.13 -14.11 13.78
C ALA A 128 -18.96 -13.91 12.81
N MET A 129 -18.10 -12.91 13.06
CA MET A 129 -16.88 -12.71 12.25
C MET A 129 -15.92 -13.90 12.37
N VAL A 130 -15.74 -14.46 13.56
CA VAL A 130 -14.91 -15.67 13.77
C VAL A 130 -15.52 -16.86 13.04
N ALA A 131 -16.83 -17.07 13.14
CA ALA A 131 -17.51 -18.13 12.40
C ALA A 131 -17.32 -17.96 10.88
N HIS A 132 -17.37 -16.73 10.37
CA HIS A 132 -17.06 -16.44 8.97
C HIS A 132 -15.63 -16.79 8.56
N ILE A 133 -14.63 -16.37 9.35
CA ILE A 133 -13.21 -16.61 9.07
C ILE A 133 -12.90 -18.10 8.97
N TYR A 134 -13.53 -18.91 9.81
CA TYR A 134 -13.34 -20.36 9.84
C TYR A 134 -14.31 -21.14 8.94
N GLY A 135 -15.18 -20.46 8.19
CA GLY A 135 -16.12 -21.10 7.25
C GLY A 135 -17.33 -21.78 7.90
N ASN A 136 -17.59 -21.51 9.17
CA ASN A 136 -18.78 -22.01 9.90
C ASN A 136 -20.04 -21.17 9.64
N ASP A 137 -19.88 -19.95 9.13
CA ASP A 137 -20.97 -19.05 8.76
C ASP A 137 -20.55 -18.18 7.56
N ASN A 138 -21.50 -17.51 6.90
CA ASN A 138 -21.21 -16.53 5.86
C ASN A 138 -21.97 -15.22 6.11
N ILE A 139 -21.23 -14.22 6.58
CA ILE A 139 -21.77 -12.88 6.85
C ILE A 139 -21.79 -11.96 5.62
N LEU A 140 -21.24 -12.40 4.48
CA LEU A 140 -21.23 -11.60 3.26
C LEU A 140 -22.55 -11.70 2.49
N GLU A 141 -23.10 -10.54 2.15
CA GLU A 141 -24.25 -10.43 1.25
C GLU A 141 -23.83 -10.41 -0.21
N ARG A 142 -22.66 -9.83 -0.48
CA ARG A 142 -22.04 -9.81 -1.81
C ARG A 142 -21.52 -11.20 -2.18
N LYS A 143 -21.92 -11.67 -3.36
CA LYS A 143 -21.50 -12.97 -3.93
C LYS A 143 -20.35 -12.84 -4.93
N ASP A 144 -19.95 -11.62 -5.26
CA ASP A 144 -18.93 -11.33 -6.25
C ASP A 144 -17.54 -11.10 -5.63
N ARG A 145 -17.32 -11.54 -4.37
CA ARG A 145 -16.00 -11.46 -3.73
C ARG A 145 -15.13 -12.62 -4.23
N PRO A 146 -14.01 -12.35 -4.94
CA PRO A 146 -13.00 -13.39 -5.18
C PRO A 146 -12.46 -13.94 -3.86
N HIS A 147 -11.74 -15.05 -3.92
CA HIS A 147 -11.07 -15.57 -2.74
C HIS A 147 -10.13 -14.51 -2.13
N VAL A 148 -10.03 -14.47 -0.80
CA VAL A 148 -9.28 -13.43 -0.06
C VAL A 148 -7.85 -13.27 -0.58
N PHE A 149 -7.20 -14.38 -0.93
CA PHE A 149 -5.84 -14.42 -1.49
C PHE A 149 -5.74 -13.83 -2.90
N ILE A 150 -6.79 -13.95 -3.72
CA ILE A 150 -6.83 -13.36 -5.08
C ILE A 150 -6.94 -11.84 -4.98
N ASN A 151 -7.78 -11.34 -4.06
CA ASN A 151 -7.89 -9.90 -3.80
C ASN A 151 -6.57 -9.30 -3.27
N GLU A 152 -5.85 -10.01 -2.41
CA GLU A 152 -4.53 -9.57 -1.95
C GLU A 152 -3.49 -9.65 -3.07
N LEU A 153 -3.47 -10.73 -3.86
CA LEU A 153 -2.57 -10.89 -5.00
C LEU A 153 -2.72 -9.74 -6.00
N LYS A 154 -3.97 -9.31 -6.28
CA LYS A 154 -4.25 -8.16 -7.13
C LYS A 154 -3.45 -6.92 -6.71
N MET A 155 -3.35 -6.64 -5.40
CA MET A 155 -2.58 -5.50 -4.91
C MET A 155 -1.09 -5.61 -5.24
N TYR A 156 -0.52 -6.82 -5.20
CA TYR A 156 0.87 -7.03 -5.56
C TYR A 156 1.10 -6.92 -7.07
N VAL A 157 0.16 -7.41 -7.89
CA VAL A 157 0.18 -7.24 -9.35
C VAL A 157 0.10 -5.76 -9.72
N ASP A 158 -0.85 -5.02 -9.14
CA ASP A 158 -0.98 -3.58 -9.34
C ASP A 158 0.28 -2.82 -8.90
N TYR A 159 0.93 -3.24 -7.80
CA TYR A 159 2.21 -2.67 -7.37
C TYR A 159 3.35 -2.97 -8.35
N PHE A 160 3.46 -4.22 -8.84
CA PHE A 160 4.45 -4.61 -9.84
C PHE A 160 4.32 -3.78 -11.12
N ARG A 161 3.10 -3.65 -11.65
CA ARG A 161 2.82 -2.80 -12.82
C ARG A 161 3.28 -1.37 -12.62
N ASN A 162 2.98 -0.79 -11.47
CA ASN A 162 3.38 0.58 -11.17
C ASN A 162 4.92 0.71 -11.14
N GLU A 163 5.64 -0.27 -10.59
CA GLU A 163 7.11 -0.27 -10.59
C GLU A 163 7.69 -0.40 -12.01
N ILE A 164 7.11 -1.21 -12.90
CA ILE A 164 7.54 -1.34 -14.30
C ILE A 164 7.22 -0.08 -15.10
N SER A 165 6.02 0.48 -14.94
CA SER A 165 5.61 1.70 -15.64
C SER A 165 6.49 2.91 -15.33
N ALA A 166 7.20 2.88 -14.19
CA ALA A 166 8.15 3.89 -13.79
C ALA A 166 9.56 3.72 -14.41
N TYR A 167 9.77 2.71 -15.25
CA TYR A 167 11.05 2.50 -15.93
C TYR A 167 11.35 3.64 -16.90
N THR A 168 12.59 4.11 -16.84
CA THR A 168 13.18 5.09 -17.75
C THR A 168 14.50 4.56 -18.29
N SER A 169 15.10 5.26 -19.26
CA SER A 169 16.46 4.98 -19.73
C SER A 169 17.54 5.06 -18.63
N ALA A 170 17.24 5.71 -17.50
CA ALA A 170 18.11 5.79 -16.33
C ALA A 170 17.90 4.67 -15.30
N THR A 171 17.05 3.68 -15.59
CA THR A 171 16.76 2.56 -14.67
C THR A 171 18.01 1.70 -14.47
N THR A 172 18.42 1.53 -13.22
CA THR A 172 19.65 0.79 -12.91
C THR A 172 19.45 -0.72 -13.04
N ALA A 173 20.53 -1.45 -13.38
CA ALA A 173 20.55 -2.91 -13.40
C ALA A 173 20.12 -3.54 -12.06
N MET A 174 20.38 -2.86 -10.94
CA MET A 174 19.93 -3.31 -9.61
C MET A 174 18.40 -3.31 -9.48
N VAL A 175 17.73 -2.26 -9.97
CA VAL A 175 16.27 -2.16 -9.98
C VAL A 175 15.67 -3.22 -10.89
N LEU A 176 16.22 -3.40 -12.09
CA LEU A 176 15.79 -4.45 -13.01
C LEU A 176 15.88 -5.84 -12.37
N LYS A 177 17.00 -6.15 -11.71
CA LYS A 177 17.19 -7.44 -11.02
C LYS A 177 16.22 -7.63 -9.84
N LYS A 178 15.96 -6.58 -9.05
CA LYS A 178 14.99 -6.60 -7.95
C LYS A 178 13.59 -6.94 -8.49
N ASN A 179 13.16 -6.27 -9.55
CA ASN A 179 11.83 -6.44 -10.11
C ASN A 179 11.69 -7.77 -10.86
N GLU A 180 12.75 -8.28 -11.51
CA GLU A 180 12.73 -9.63 -12.07
C GLU A 180 12.55 -10.70 -10.97
N LYS A 181 13.24 -10.56 -9.84
CA LYS A 181 13.02 -11.46 -8.69
C LYS A 181 11.58 -11.33 -8.17
N PHE A 182 11.04 -10.12 -8.10
CA PHE A 182 9.66 -9.92 -7.66
C PHE A 182 8.66 -10.57 -8.63
N ARG A 183 8.88 -10.45 -9.94
CA ARG A 183 8.11 -11.12 -10.99
C ARG A 183 8.09 -12.63 -10.81
N GLN A 184 9.26 -13.24 -10.64
CA GLN A 184 9.39 -14.69 -10.43
C GLN A 184 8.59 -15.16 -9.21
N ASN A 185 8.67 -14.42 -8.10
CA ASN A 185 7.89 -14.72 -6.90
C ASN A 185 6.37 -14.59 -7.14
N LEU A 186 5.91 -13.62 -7.93
CA LEU A 186 4.49 -13.48 -8.27
C LEU A 186 4.00 -14.66 -9.11
N LEU A 187 4.76 -15.06 -10.13
CA LEU A 187 4.42 -16.20 -10.97
C LEU A 187 4.42 -17.52 -10.19
N GLU A 188 5.38 -17.70 -9.28
CA GLU A 188 5.40 -18.85 -8.37
C GLU A 188 4.18 -18.86 -7.44
N GLY A 189 3.81 -17.71 -6.87
CA GLY A 189 2.62 -17.56 -6.04
C GLY A 189 1.33 -17.84 -6.82
N ILE A 190 1.23 -17.37 -8.07
CA ILE A 190 0.11 -17.66 -8.96
C ILE A 190 0.02 -19.15 -9.25
N ARG A 191 1.14 -19.80 -9.61
CA ARG A 191 1.17 -21.24 -9.85
C ARG A 191 0.69 -22.01 -8.62
N TYR A 192 1.21 -21.67 -7.44
CA TYR A 192 0.82 -22.29 -6.18
C TYR A 192 -0.69 -22.15 -5.92
N TYR A 193 -1.25 -20.95 -6.13
CA TYR A 193 -2.70 -20.76 -5.98
C TYR A 193 -3.49 -21.55 -7.02
N SER A 194 -3.07 -21.56 -8.30
CA SER A 194 -3.74 -22.35 -9.34
C SER A 194 -3.78 -23.84 -8.99
N GLU A 195 -2.68 -24.41 -8.51
CA GLU A 195 -2.60 -25.79 -8.02
C GLU A 195 -3.54 -26.01 -6.82
N LEU A 196 -3.50 -25.11 -5.83
CA LEU A 196 -4.36 -25.18 -4.64
C LEU A 196 -5.86 -25.14 -4.98
N PHE A 197 -6.28 -24.27 -5.90
CA PHE A 197 -7.67 -24.18 -6.38
C PHE A 197 -8.04 -25.35 -7.30
N ALA A 198 -7.06 -25.98 -7.96
CA ALA A 198 -7.30 -27.17 -8.79
C ALA A 198 -7.57 -28.42 -7.93
N GLU A 199 -6.81 -28.61 -6.84
CA GLU A 199 -6.84 -29.78 -5.96
C GLU A 199 -8.02 -29.80 -4.97
N LYS A 200 -8.45 -28.63 -4.46
CA LYS A 200 -9.50 -28.57 -3.42
C LYS A 200 -10.89 -28.35 -4.03
N GLU A 201 -11.66 -29.43 -4.12
CA GLU A 201 -13.07 -29.42 -4.57
C GLU A 201 -14.05 -28.89 -3.51
N ALA A 202 -13.69 -28.91 -2.22
CA ALA A 202 -14.60 -28.59 -1.12
C ALA A 202 -14.35 -27.18 -0.53
N GLY A 203 -15.26 -26.24 -0.82
CA GLY A 203 -15.41 -25.00 -0.04
C GLY A 203 -14.89 -23.71 -0.70
N LEU A 204 -14.33 -23.79 -1.89
CA LEU A 204 -13.91 -22.60 -2.65
C LEU A 204 -15.08 -22.10 -3.49
N VAL A 205 -15.83 -21.15 -2.93
CA VAL A 205 -16.83 -20.37 -3.66
C VAL A 205 -16.17 -19.80 -4.92
N ASP A 206 -16.78 -20.07 -6.07
CA ASP A 206 -16.41 -19.57 -7.40
C ASP A 206 -14.98 -19.95 -7.89
N ARG A 207 -14.62 -21.24 -7.78
CA ARG A 207 -13.36 -21.80 -8.31
C ARG A 207 -13.01 -21.31 -9.72
N GLU A 208 -13.97 -21.34 -10.65
CA GLU A 208 -13.76 -20.92 -12.04
C GLU A 208 -13.35 -19.44 -12.16
N ILE A 209 -14.02 -18.55 -11.40
CA ILE A 209 -13.70 -17.13 -11.37
C ILE A 209 -12.28 -16.92 -10.81
N ASN A 210 -11.92 -17.61 -9.73
CA ASN A 210 -10.59 -17.49 -9.13
C ASN A 210 -9.48 -17.98 -10.07
N LEU A 211 -9.68 -19.10 -10.77
CA LEU A 211 -8.74 -19.61 -11.76
C LEU A 211 -8.61 -18.66 -12.97
N SER A 212 -9.73 -18.10 -13.45
CA SER A 212 -9.73 -17.11 -14.53
C SER A 212 -8.99 -15.82 -14.14
N LEU A 213 -9.18 -15.35 -12.91
CA LEU A 213 -8.44 -14.19 -12.39
C LEU A 213 -6.94 -14.46 -12.26
N LEU A 214 -6.55 -15.65 -11.79
CA LEU A 214 -5.14 -16.05 -11.72
C LEU A 214 -4.47 -16.04 -13.10
N GLU A 215 -5.16 -16.57 -14.12
CA GLU A 215 -4.65 -16.57 -15.49
C GLU A 215 -4.57 -15.15 -16.06
N THR A 216 -5.54 -14.29 -15.73
CA THR A 216 -5.51 -12.87 -16.09
C THR A 216 -4.28 -12.18 -15.51
N TYR A 217 -4.02 -12.34 -14.21
CA TYR A 217 -2.85 -11.74 -13.56
C TYR A 217 -1.53 -12.32 -14.06
N ARG A 218 -1.50 -13.61 -14.39
CA ARG A 218 -0.33 -14.23 -15.01
C ARG A 218 0.00 -13.56 -16.35
N ASN A 219 -1.00 -13.39 -17.21
CA ASN A 219 -0.84 -12.76 -18.51
C ASN A 219 -0.42 -11.29 -18.39
N GLU A 220 -1.00 -10.54 -17.45
CA GLU A 220 -0.58 -9.16 -17.15
C GLU A 220 0.92 -9.10 -16.80
N ILE A 221 1.38 -9.98 -15.90
CA ILE A 221 2.79 -10.04 -15.48
C ILE A 221 3.73 -10.42 -16.64
N GLU A 222 3.30 -11.32 -17.52
CA GLU A 222 4.12 -11.79 -18.65
C GLU A 222 4.20 -10.76 -19.80
N ILE A 223 3.12 -10.00 -20.06
CA ILE A 223 3.05 -8.98 -21.13
C ILE A 223 3.89 -7.74 -20.78
N GLU A 224 3.95 -7.34 -19.51
CA GLU A 224 4.62 -6.10 -19.09
C GLU A 224 6.14 -6.05 -19.37
N LEU A 225 6.78 -7.19 -19.66
CA LEU A 225 8.18 -7.24 -20.11
C LEU A 225 8.35 -7.23 -21.65
N GLN A 226 7.28 -7.43 -22.41
CA GLN A 226 7.32 -7.41 -23.88
C GLN A 226 7.09 -6.01 -24.46
N SER A 227 6.70 -5.03 -23.63
CA SER A 227 6.68 -3.63 -24.04
C SER A 227 8.12 -3.11 -24.14
N PRO A 228 8.57 -2.68 -25.33
CA PRO A 228 9.96 -2.34 -25.58
C PRO A 228 10.31 -1.00 -24.92
N VAL A 229 10.77 -1.05 -23.68
CA VAL A 229 11.56 0.05 -23.10
C VAL A 229 13.00 -0.44 -22.99
N GLY A 230 13.69 -0.37 -24.13
CA GLY A 230 15.14 -0.20 -24.24
C GLY A 230 16.03 -1.25 -23.56
N PHE A 231 16.12 -2.45 -24.13
CA PHE A 231 17.35 -3.23 -24.08
C PHE A 231 18.20 -2.87 -25.30
N ALA A 232 18.96 -1.80 -25.21
CA ALA A 232 20.07 -1.46 -26.11
C ALA A 232 21.16 -0.76 -25.30
#